data_AF-A0A351NZZ7-F1
#
_entry.id   AF-A0A351NZZ7-F1
#
_cell.length_a   1.000
_cell.length_b   1.000
_cell.length_c   1.000
_cell.angle_alpha   90.00
_cell.angle_beta   90.00
_cell.angle_gamma   90.00
#
_symmetry.space_group_name_H-M   'P 1'
#
loop_
_entity.id
_entity.type
_entity.pdbx_description
1 polymer ?
#
loop_
_entity_poly.entity_id
_entity_poly.type
_entity_poly.pdbx_seq_one_letter_code
_entity_poly.pdbx_strand_id
1 'polypeptide(L)' 'MNFNLPDETKMIQDTVRRFVDNELIPLEQEFPDRANSADLPDDIQGPLIKKVEQLGLAAMDAPE' A
#
# COMPACT_ATOMS: atom_id res chain seq x y z
N MET A 1 16.05 -22.47 14.90
CA MET A 1 15.46 -21.11 14.92
C MET A 1 14.07 -21.19 14.30
N ASN A 2 13.10 -20.43 14.82
CA ASN A 2 11.76 -20.33 14.23
C ASN A 2 11.73 -19.09 13.33
N PHE A 3 11.50 -19.28 12.03
CA PHE A 3 11.48 -18.22 11.01
C PHE A 3 10.06 -17.81 10.61
N ASN A 4 9.05 -18.34 11.30
CA ASN A 4 7.67 -17.97 11.02
C ASN A 4 7.39 -16.57 11.55
N LEU A 5 6.78 -15.74 10.70
CA LEU A 5 6.23 -14.45 11.11
C LEU A 5 5.17 -14.67 12.21
N PRO A 6 5.08 -13.77 13.20
CA PRO A 6 3.92 -13.69 14.09
C PRO A 6 2.63 -13.56 13.29
N ASP A 7 1.53 -14.09 13.81
CA ASP A 7 0.26 -14.12 13.05
C ASP A 7 -0.27 -12.72 12.74
N GLU A 8 -0.07 -11.75 13.65
CA GLU A 8 -0.38 -10.35 13.41
C GLU A 8 0.42 -9.79 12.21
N THR A 9 1.71 -10.11 12.12
CA THR A 9 2.54 -9.68 10.98
C THR A 9 2.09 -10.31 9.67
N LYS A 10 1.61 -11.56 9.69
CA LYS A 10 1.00 -12.20 8.50
C LYS A 10 -0.29 -11.49 8.09
N MET A 11 -1.13 -11.10 9.03
CA MET A 11 -2.37 -10.36 8.74
C MET A 11 -2.09 -8.99 8.10
N ILE A 12 -1.07 -8.27 8.59
CA ILE A 12 -0.63 -7.01 7.98
C ILE A 12 -0.09 -7.27 6.57
N GLN A 13 0.77 -8.30 6.39
CA GLN A 13 1.30 -8.67 5.08
C GLN A 13 0.17 -9.00 4.08
N ASP A 14 -0.83 -9.77 4.48
CA ASP A 14 -1.96 -10.14 3.64
C ASP A 14 -2.85 -8.95 3.27
N THR A 15 -2.92 -7.96 4.16
CA THR A 15 -3.65 -6.71 3.92
C THR A 15 -2.91 -5.83 2.91
N VAL A 16 -1.59 -5.65 3.11
CA VAL A 16 -0.73 -4.92 2.17
C VAL A 16 -0.73 -5.59 0.80
N ARG A 17 -0.60 -6.92 0.73
CA ARG A 17 -0.62 -7.68 -0.53
C ARG A 17 -1.89 -7.40 -1.32
N ARG A 18 -3.06 -7.49 -0.67
CA ARG A 18 -4.34 -7.20 -1.32
C ARG A 18 -4.47 -5.76 -1.80
N PHE A 19 -3.92 -4.79 -1.06
CA PHE A 19 -3.91 -3.40 -1.50
C PHE A 19 -3.06 -3.22 -2.77
N VAL A 20 -1.84 -3.78 -2.77
CA VAL A 20 -0.94 -3.71 -3.94
C VAL A 20 -1.59 -4.37 -5.17
N ASP A 21 -2.12 -5.58 -5.02
CA ASP A 21 -2.69 -6.35 -6.12
C ASP A 21 -3.92 -5.67 -6.74
N ASN A 22 -4.80 -5.11 -5.92
CA ASN A 22 -6.08 -4.56 -6.40
C ASN A 22 -6.02 -3.08 -6.76
N GLU A 23 -5.06 -2.32 -6.20
CA GLU A 23 -5.03 -0.86 -6.35
C GLU A 23 -3.79 -0.40 -7.12
N LEU A 24 -2.58 -0.85 -6.74
CA LEU A 24 -1.35 -0.29 -7.28
C LEU A 24 -0.93 -0.92 -8.61
N ILE A 25 -0.93 -2.26 -8.73
CA ILE A 25 -0.52 -2.96 -9.95
C ILE A 25 -1.36 -2.54 -11.18
N PRO A 26 -2.70 -2.45 -11.11
CA PRO A 26 -3.50 -1.99 -12.24
C PRO A 26 -3.10 -0.59 -12.71
N LEU A 27 -2.83 0.30 -11.75
CA LEU A 27 -2.37 1.64 -12.05
C LEU A 27 -0.98 1.62 -12.70
N GLU A 28 -0.08 0.70 -12.32
CA GLU A 28 1.26 0.61 -12.93
C GLU A 28 1.16 0.24 -14.41
N GLN A 29 0.19 -0.60 -14.76
CA GLN A 29 -0.10 -0.96 -16.15
C GLN A 29 -0.73 0.19 -16.94
N GLU A 30 -1.60 0.98 -16.30
CA GLU A 30 -2.25 2.14 -16.92
C GLU A 30 -1.27 3.30 -17.14
N PHE A 31 -0.30 3.48 -16.24
CA PHE A 31 0.69 4.55 -16.31
C PHE A 31 2.12 3.97 -16.28
N PRO A 32 2.58 3.31 -17.36
CA PRO A 32 3.84 2.56 -17.36
C PRO A 32 5.10 3.45 -17.29
N ASP A 33 4.98 4.72 -17.67
CA ASP A 33 6.11 5.66 -17.74
C ASP A 33 6.34 6.43 -16.43
N ARG A 34 5.57 6.15 -15.38
CA ARG A 34 5.72 6.86 -14.09
C ARG A 34 6.84 6.26 -13.26
N ALA A 35 7.57 7.11 -12.54
CA ALA A 35 8.65 6.65 -11.66
C ALA A 35 8.11 6.04 -10.36
N ASN A 36 7.00 6.57 -9.82
CA ASN A 36 6.34 6.07 -8.62
C ASN A 36 4.91 6.66 -8.46
N SER A 37 4.25 6.36 -7.34
CA SER A 37 2.88 6.80 -7.03
C SER A 37 2.73 8.29 -6.66
N ALA A 38 3.82 9.03 -6.45
CA ALA A 38 3.77 10.48 -6.22
C ALA A 38 3.40 11.26 -7.50
N ASP A 39 3.61 10.66 -8.67
CA ASP A 39 3.29 11.25 -9.98
C ASP A 39 1.86 10.90 -10.44
N LEU A 40 1.04 10.28 -9.57
CA LEU A 40 -0.36 9.99 -9.88
C LEU A 40 -1.20 11.28 -9.89
N PRO A 41 -2.18 11.38 -10.80
CA PRO A 41 -3.20 12.43 -10.74
C PRO A 41 -3.87 12.50 -9.36
N ASP A 42 -4.16 13.72 -8.89
CA ASP A 42 -4.72 13.99 -7.55
C ASP A 42 -6.03 13.23 -7.28
N ASP A 43 -6.85 13.07 -8.31
CA ASP A 43 -8.13 12.36 -8.26
C ASP A 43 -7.97 10.84 -8.09
N ILE A 44 -6.79 10.29 -8.40
CA ILE A 44 -6.41 8.90 -8.15
C ILE A 44 -5.64 8.78 -6.82
N GLN A 45 -4.69 9.69 -6.58
CA GLN A 45 -3.83 9.65 -5.40
C GLN A 45 -4.61 9.84 -4.09
N GLY A 46 -5.54 10.81 -4.06
CA GLY A 46 -6.33 11.11 -2.85
C GLY A 46 -7.12 9.91 -2.31
N PRO A 47 -7.87 9.18 -3.14
CA PRO A 47 -8.53 7.94 -2.72
C PRO A 47 -7.57 6.86 -2.18
N LEU A 48 -6.39 6.69 -2.78
CA LEU A 48 -5.39 5.71 -2.32
C LEU A 48 -4.87 6.04 -0.93
N ILE A 49 -4.53 7.32 -0.69
CA ILE A 49 -4.08 7.78 0.64
C ILE A 49 -5.15 7.52 1.70
N LYS A 50 -6.41 7.86 1.42
CA LYS A 50 -7.54 7.58 2.34
C LYS A 50 -7.69 6.10 2.67
N LYS A 51 -7.50 5.21 1.69
CA LYS A 51 -7.53 3.76 1.93
C LYS A 51 -6.38 3.33 2.85
N VAL A 52 -5.16 3.83 2.62
CA VAL A 52 -3.99 3.54 3.46
C VAL A 52 -4.20 4.05 4.90
N GLU A 53 -4.78 5.24 5.07
CA GLU A 53 -5.16 5.78 6.39
C GLU A 53 -6.20 4.90 7.10
N GLN A 54 -7.25 4.46 6.39
CA GLN A 54 -8.28 3.58 6.94
C GLN A 54 -7.75 2.21 7.33
N LEU A 55 -6.72 1.72 6.63
CA LEU A 55 -6.02 0.48 6.96
C LEU A 55 -5.06 0.64 8.14
N GLY A 56 -4.88 1.87 8.66
CA GLY A 56 -3.93 2.16 9.74
C GLY A 56 -2.47 2.12 9.30
N LEU A 57 -2.21 2.11 7.98
CA LEU A 57 -0.87 1.96 7.42
C LEU A 57 -0.19 3.31 7.14
N ALA A 58 -0.93 4.43 7.20
CA ALA A 58 -0.41 5.77 6.90
C ALA A 58 0.60 6.30 7.93
N ALA A 59 0.57 5.79 9.16
CA ALA A 59 1.42 6.26 10.26
C ALA A 59 2.65 5.36 10.51
N MET A 60 2.92 4.35 9.67
CA MET A 60 4.03 3.41 9.92
C MET A 60 5.41 4.05 9.81
N ASP A 61 5.56 5.19 9.13
CA ASP A 61 6.82 5.92 8.96
C ASP A 61 7.00 7.10 9.95
N ALA A 62 6.02 7.36 10.83
CA ALA A 62 6.13 8.41 11.85
C ALA A 62 6.89 7.87 13.07
N PRO A 63 8.02 8.48 13.49
CA PRO A 63 8.62 8.16 14.78
C PRO A 63 7.62 8.50 15.91
N GLU A 64 7.59 7.68 16.97
CA GLU A 64 6.89 8.02 18.22
C GLU A 64 7.47 9.27 18.89
#